data_AF-A0A847X2Z0-F1
#
_entry.id   AF-A0A847X2Z0-F1
#
_cell.length_a   1.000
_cell.length_b   1.000
_cell.length_c   1.000
_cell.angle_alpha   90.00
_cell.angle_beta   90.00
_cell.angle_gamma   90.00
#
_symmetry.space_group_name_H-M   'P 1'
#
loop_
_entity.id
_entity.type
_entity.pdbx_description
1 polymer ?
#
loop_
_entity_poly.entity_id
_entity_poly.type
_entity_poly.pdbx_seq_one_letter_code
_entity_poly.pdbx_strand_id
1 'polypeptide(L)'
;MTDNKQMWTELGMDVETHDLLCEALPQAYGDVYLSQENRPEGMDYFNMIVADIHGLRPAELIEAQKEGKKVVGSFCIHVPDELVLAAGAIPTGLCSGSQFWVPEGEKHLPTTTCPLIKASIGARFGRTCPYSRIADLFVCENTCDGKKKAWEILAEDAPVYVMDIPQMKRERDFLHWKDELYGYKEKLEEITGNKITEESLKEAIHTVNE
;
A
#
# COMPACT_ATOMS: atom_id res chain seq x y z
N MET A 1 -21.70 12.94 -6.60
CA MET A 1 -20.86 11.73 -6.63
C MET A 1 -19.97 11.88 -7.84
N THR A 2 -18.69 12.14 -7.61
CA THR A 2 -17.66 12.18 -8.65
C THR A 2 -17.72 10.86 -9.41
N ASP A 3 -17.59 10.88 -10.74
CA ASP A 3 -17.60 9.65 -11.51
C ASP A 3 -16.27 8.92 -11.26
N ASN A 4 -16.22 8.08 -10.22
CA ASN A 4 -15.04 7.31 -9.85
C ASN A 4 -14.53 6.48 -11.04
N LYS A 5 -15.40 6.10 -12.00
CA LYS A 5 -14.99 5.37 -13.21
C LYS A 5 -14.09 6.19 -14.12
N GLN A 6 -14.29 7.50 -14.21
CA GLN A 6 -13.39 8.38 -14.95
C GLN A 6 -11.99 8.33 -14.31
N MET A 7 -11.91 8.52 -12.99
CA MET A 7 -10.65 8.44 -12.24
C MET A 7 -9.95 7.10 -12.44
N TRP A 8 -10.67 5.98 -12.33
CA TRP A 8 -10.11 4.64 -12.54
C TRP A 8 -9.59 4.45 -13.97
N THR A 9 -10.32 4.97 -14.96
CA THR A 9 -9.90 4.94 -16.37
C THR A 9 -8.60 5.73 -16.58
N GLU A 10 -8.49 6.91 -15.99
CA GLU A 10 -7.27 7.75 -16.05
C GLU A 10 -6.06 7.08 -15.37
N LEU A 11 -6.28 6.25 -14.36
CA LEU A 11 -5.25 5.40 -13.74
C LEU A 11 -4.84 4.18 -14.59
N GLY A 12 -5.45 4.00 -15.76
CA GLY A 12 -5.22 2.85 -16.65
C GLY A 12 -5.71 1.53 -16.04
N MET A 13 -6.76 1.58 -15.22
CA MET A 13 -7.35 0.39 -14.61
C MET A 13 -8.17 -0.44 -15.59
N ASP A 14 -8.27 -1.73 -15.31
CA ASP A 14 -9.30 -2.59 -15.88
C ASP A 14 -10.61 -2.35 -15.11
N VAL A 15 -11.36 -1.34 -15.55
CA VAL A 15 -12.58 -0.88 -14.88
C VAL A 15 -13.68 -1.95 -14.92
N GLU A 16 -13.79 -2.70 -16.01
CA GLU A 16 -14.78 -3.77 -16.14
C GLU A 16 -14.55 -4.87 -15.10
N THR A 17 -13.31 -5.34 -14.96
CA THR A 17 -12.97 -6.36 -13.98
C THR A 17 -13.06 -5.80 -12.56
N HIS A 18 -12.64 -4.55 -12.34
CA HIS A 18 -12.77 -3.87 -11.05
C HIS A 18 -14.22 -3.69 -10.59
N ASP A 19 -15.15 -3.41 -11.51
CA ASP A 19 -16.58 -3.26 -11.19
C ASP A 19 -17.13 -4.55 -10.54
N LEU A 20 -16.68 -5.74 -10.94
CA LEU A 20 -17.08 -7.01 -10.32
C LEU A 20 -16.76 -7.07 -8.82
N LEU A 21 -15.62 -6.50 -8.41
CA LEU A 21 -15.24 -6.38 -7.00
C LEU A 21 -16.15 -5.38 -6.27
N CYS A 22 -16.42 -4.24 -6.89
CA CYS A 22 -17.27 -3.19 -6.33
C CYS A 22 -18.73 -3.63 -6.18
N GLU A 23 -19.25 -4.46 -7.08
CA GLU A 23 -20.62 -5.01 -7.00
C GLU A 23 -20.78 -6.02 -5.86
N ALA A 24 -19.74 -6.80 -5.56
CA ALA A 24 -19.78 -7.82 -4.51
C ALA A 24 -19.61 -7.25 -3.09
N LEU A 25 -18.90 -6.12 -2.95
CA LEU A 25 -18.49 -5.57 -1.65
C LEU A 25 -19.66 -5.14 -0.75
N PRO A 26 -20.71 -4.44 -1.24
CA PRO A 26 -21.83 -4.01 -0.40
C PRO A 26 -22.56 -5.17 0.27
N GLN A 27 -22.80 -6.25 -0.47
CA GLN A 27 -23.46 -7.45 0.08
C GLN A 27 -22.56 -8.11 1.14
N ALA A 28 -21.29 -8.35 0.82
CA ALA A 28 -20.35 -8.97 1.76
C ALA A 28 -20.18 -8.15 3.05
N TYR A 29 -20.07 -6.82 2.94
CA TYR A 29 -19.97 -5.93 4.10
C TYR A 29 -21.28 -5.85 4.89
N GLY A 30 -22.42 -5.84 4.18
CA GLY A 30 -23.75 -5.88 4.77
C GLY A 30 -23.96 -7.13 5.64
N ASP A 31 -23.67 -8.30 5.06
CA ASP A 31 -23.86 -9.59 5.71
C ASP A 31 -22.94 -9.78 6.92
N VAL A 32 -21.68 -9.33 6.83
CA VAL A 32 -20.69 -9.53 7.90
C VAL A 32 -20.78 -8.46 8.97
N TYR A 33 -20.89 -7.19 8.61
CA TYR A 33 -20.76 -6.06 9.55
C TYR A 33 -22.09 -5.36 9.81
N LEU A 34 -22.82 -4.94 8.77
CA LEU A 34 -24.03 -4.11 8.97
C LEU A 34 -25.19 -4.89 9.61
N SER A 35 -25.18 -6.22 9.50
CA SER A 35 -26.16 -7.12 10.12
C SER A 35 -25.96 -7.30 11.64
N GLN A 36 -24.80 -6.93 12.19
CA GLN A 36 -24.51 -7.13 13.61
C GLN A 36 -25.21 -6.08 14.48
N GLU A 37 -25.76 -6.53 15.61
CA GLU A 37 -26.38 -5.66 16.61
C GLU A 37 -25.34 -5.04 17.57
N ASN A 38 -25.70 -3.95 18.25
CA ASN A 38 -24.89 -3.27 19.28
C ASN A 38 -23.53 -2.74 18.80
N ARG A 39 -23.44 -2.34 17.53
CA ARG A 39 -22.25 -1.69 16.98
C ARG A 39 -22.13 -0.25 17.51
N PRO A 40 -20.93 0.22 17.87
CA PRO A 40 -20.73 1.62 18.27
C PRO A 40 -21.11 2.61 17.15
N GLU A 41 -21.70 3.75 17.50
CA GLU A 41 -22.02 4.83 16.56
C GLU A 41 -20.77 5.36 15.82
N GLY A 42 -19.61 5.36 16.50
CA GLY A 42 -18.32 5.70 15.89
C GLY A 42 -17.92 4.83 14.69
N MET A 43 -18.63 3.71 14.42
CA MET A 43 -18.41 2.90 13.23
C MET A 43 -18.87 3.56 11.93
N ASP A 44 -19.69 4.61 11.98
CA ASP A 44 -20.23 5.25 10.78
C ASP A 44 -19.16 5.87 9.90
N TYR A 45 -18.07 6.37 10.49
CA TYR A 45 -16.90 6.80 9.74
C TYR A 45 -16.34 5.64 8.89
N PHE A 46 -16.07 4.49 9.50
CA PHE A 46 -15.51 3.34 8.79
C PHE A 46 -16.50 2.72 7.79
N ASN A 47 -17.81 2.74 8.09
CA ASN A 47 -18.85 2.32 7.15
C ASN A 47 -18.79 3.15 5.86
N MET A 48 -18.67 4.48 6.00
CA MET A 48 -18.55 5.39 4.88
C MET A 48 -17.26 5.17 4.09
N ILE A 49 -16.13 4.97 4.76
CA ILE A 49 -14.85 4.65 4.10
C ILE A 49 -14.94 3.36 3.31
N VAL A 50 -15.55 2.30 3.85
CA VAL A 50 -15.69 1.02 3.12
C VAL A 50 -16.64 1.16 1.93
N ALA A 51 -17.73 1.92 2.08
CA ALA A 51 -18.69 2.14 1.01
C ALA A 51 -18.07 2.85 -0.21
N ASP A 52 -17.03 3.66 -0.01
CA ASP A 52 -16.31 4.38 -1.07
C ASP A 52 -14.79 4.09 -1.04
N ILE A 53 -14.42 2.85 -0.71
CA ILE A 53 -13.02 2.45 -0.44
C ILE A 53 -12.07 2.71 -1.61
N HIS A 54 -12.61 2.75 -2.83
CA HIS A 54 -11.89 3.01 -4.08
C HIS A 54 -12.22 4.37 -4.72
N GLY A 55 -12.95 5.25 -4.02
CA GLY A 55 -13.32 6.58 -4.49
C GLY A 55 -12.56 7.70 -3.78
N LEU A 56 -13.08 8.12 -2.61
CA LEU A 56 -12.62 9.31 -1.89
C LEU A 56 -11.10 9.33 -1.64
N ARG A 57 -10.56 8.30 -1.00
CA ARG A 57 -9.14 8.29 -0.63
C ARG A 57 -8.21 8.22 -1.86
N PRO A 58 -8.46 7.37 -2.88
CA PRO A 58 -7.71 7.44 -4.13
C PRO A 58 -7.74 8.83 -4.79
N ALA A 59 -8.88 9.52 -4.78
CA ALA A 59 -8.98 10.88 -5.31
C ALA A 59 -8.07 11.85 -4.51
N GLU A 60 -8.08 11.78 -3.18
CA GLU A 60 -7.17 12.58 -2.33
C GLU A 60 -5.69 12.32 -2.65
N LEU A 61 -5.31 11.05 -2.87
CA LEU A 61 -3.93 10.70 -3.22
C LEU A 61 -3.53 11.25 -4.59
N ILE A 62 -4.42 11.21 -5.57
CA ILE A 62 -4.18 11.78 -6.91
C ILE A 62 -4.03 13.30 -6.83
N GLU A 63 -4.88 13.99 -6.07
CA GLU A 63 -4.73 15.43 -5.86
C GLU A 63 -3.40 15.77 -5.16
N ALA A 64 -3.02 14.98 -4.14
CA ALA A 64 -1.72 15.13 -3.51
C ALA A 64 -0.54 14.92 -4.50
N GLN A 65 -0.65 13.98 -5.43
CA GLN A 65 0.35 13.79 -6.50
C GLN A 65 0.42 14.99 -7.45
N LYS A 66 -0.71 15.62 -7.78
CA LYS A 66 -0.75 16.85 -8.57
C LYS A 66 -0.08 18.03 -7.85
N GLU A 67 -0.11 18.04 -6.52
CA GLU A 67 0.63 18.99 -5.68
C GLU A 67 2.11 18.63 -5.50
N GLY A 68 2.58 17.54 -6.11
CA GLY A 68 3.98 17.11 -6.08
C GLY A 68 4.34 16.15 -4.94
N LYS A 69 3.39 15.74 -4.09
CA LYS A 69 3.64 14.70 -3.09
C LYS A 69 3.81 13.34 -3.74
N LYS A 70 4.49 12.44 -3.03
CA LYS A 70 4.67 11.03 -3.45
C LYS A 70 3.82 10.11 -2.60
N VAL A 71 3.31 9.05 -3.22
CA VAL A 71 2.61 7.96 -2.53
C VAL A 71 3.56 6.77 -2.44
N VAL A 72 3.87 6.35 -1.22
CA VAL A 72 4.81 5.25 -0.96
C VAL A 72 4.03 4.04 -0.47
N GLY A 73 3.97 3.01 -1.31
CA GLY A 73 3.30 1.76 -1.02
C GLY A 73 4.18 0.81 -0.22
N SER A 74 3.67 0.21 0.86
CA SER A 74 4.42 -0.76 1.67
C SER A 74 3.64 -2.06 1.90
N PHE A 75 4.35 -3.14 2.19
CA PHE A 75 3.77 -4.46 2.47
C PHE A 75 4.13 -5.01 3.85
N CYS A 76 4.81 -4.23 4.69
CA CYS A 76 5.29 -4.68 5.99
C CYS A 76 5.39 -3.53 6.98
N ILE A 77 5.05 -3.81 8.23
CA ILE A 77 5.17 -2.86 9.35
C ILE A 77 6.61 -2.50 9.72
N HIS A 78 7.61 -3.20 9.17
CA HIS A 78 9.02 -2.82 9.36
C HIS A 78 9.44 -1.66 8.45
N VAL A 79 8.63 -1.33 7.43
CA VAL A 79 8.84 -0.11 6.65
C VAL A 79 8.40 1.08 7.52
N PRO A 80 9.30 2.01 7.86
CA PRO A 80 9.00 3.09 8.79
C PRO A 80 8.19 4.20 8.11
N ASP A 81 6.89 4.26 8.40
CA ASP A 81 6.00 5.32 7.90
C ASP A 81 6.45 6.72 8.36
N GLU A 82 7.16 6.81 9.48
CA GLU A 82 7.72 8.06 10.00
C GLU A 82 8.70 8.69 9.01
N LEU A 83 9.53 7.91 8.31
CA LEU A 83 10.44 8.44 7.30
C LEU A 83 9.68 8.93 6.07
N VAL A 84 8.61 8.22 5.67
CA VAL A 84 7.76 8.63 4.54
C VAL A 84 7.10 9.97 4.83
N LEU A 85 6.47 10.11 6.00
CA LEU A 85 5.82 11.34 6.44
C LEU A 85 6.83 12.48 6.58
N ALA A 86 8.00 12.23 7.18
CA ALA A 86 9.05 13.24 7.36
C ALA A 86 9.66 13.72 6.04
N ALA A 87 9.55 12.92 4.98
CA ALA A 87 9.91 13.29 3.60
C ALA A 87 8.78 14.04 2.86
N GLY A 88 7.64 14.30 3.51
CA GLY A 88 6.47 14.94 2.90
C GLY A 88 5.67 14.03 1.96
N ALA A 89 5.89 12.72 2.03
CA ALA A 89 5.18 11.71 1.24
C ALA A 89 4.04 11.07 2.05
N ILE A 90 3.22 10.25 1.39
CA ILE A 90 2.05 9.59 1.97
C ILE A 90 2.31 8.07 2.06
N PRO A 91 2.39 7.48 3.26
CA PRO A 91 2.49 6.03 3.40
C PRO A 91 1.16 5.36 3.08
N THR A 92 1.20 4.23 2.38
CA THR A 92 -0.01 3.46 2.01
C THR A 92 0.27 1.95 2.10
N GLY A 93 -0.44 1.25 2.99
CA GLY A 93 -0.34 -0.22 3.09
C GLY A 93 -1.06 -0.91 1.94
N LEU A 94 -0.35 -1.79 1.22
CA LEU A 94 -0.85 -2.43 -0.01
C LEU A 94 -0.97 -3.97 0.08
N CYS A 95 -0.83 -4.53 1.28
CA CYS A 95 -1.12 -5.95 1.50
C CYS A 95 -2.57 -6.26 1.12
N SER A 96 -2.74 -7.04 0.06
CA SER A 96 -4.05 -7.32 -0.51
C SER A 96 -4.64 -8.59 0.08
N GLY A 97 -5.87 -8.49 0.60
CA GLY A 97 -6.54 -9.59 1.32
C GLY A 97 -7.67 -10.28 0.56
N SER A 98 -7.92 -9.92 -0.71
CA SER A 98 -9.08 -10.42 -1.45
C SER A 98 -8.74 -11.62 -2.33
N GLN A 99 -9.57 -12.67 -2.25
CA GLN A 99 -9.48 -13.83 -3.14
C GLN A 99 -9.72 -13.47 -4.60
N PHE A 100 -10.41 -12.36 -4.88
CA PHE A 100 -10.63 -11.80 -6.22
C PHE A 100 -9.33 -11.64 -7.01
N TRP A 101 -8.23 -11.21 -6.35
CA TRP A 101 -6.95 -10.96 -7.01
C TRP A 101 -6.05 -12.21 -7.12
N VAL A 102 -6.36 -13.29 -6.39
CA VAL A 102 -5.49 -14.47 -6.34
C VAL A 102 -5.31 -15.12 -7.72
N PRO A 103 -6.36 -15.38 -8.53
CA PRO A 103 -6.19 -15.99 -9.85
C PRO A 103 -5.29 -15.18 -10.78
N GLU A 104 -5.33 -13.86 -10.69
CA GLU A 104 -4.44 -12.99 -11.48
C GLU A 104 -2.99 -13.14 -11.03
N GLY A 105 -2.75 -13.15 -9.72
CA GLY A 105 -1.41 -13.39 -9.17
C GLY A 105 -0.82 -14.75 -9.54
N GLU A 106 -1.65 -15.78 -9.68
CA GLU A 106 -1.24 -17.13 -10.08
C GLU A 106 -0.74 -17.23 -11.53
N LYS A 107 -1.01 -16.22 -12.37
CA LYS A 107 -0.38 -16.13 -13.70
C LYS A 107 1.11 -15.82 -13.62
N HIS A 108 1.58 -15.28 -12.50
CA HIS A 108 2.96 -14.86 -12.28
C HIS A 108 3.67 -15.65 -11.17
N LEU A 109 2.90 -16.25 -10.25
CA LEU A 109 3.41 -16.93 -9.07
C LEU A 109 2.90 -18.37 -8.99
N PRO A 110 3.68 -19.30 -8.37
CA PRO A 110 3.18 -20.64 -8.07
C PRO A 110 1.88 -20.60 -7.26
N THR A 111 0.93 -21.48 -7.57
CA THR A 111 -0.35 -21.60 -6.86
C THR A 111 -0.19 -21.88 -5.36
N THR A 112 0.92 -22.52 -4.98
CA THR A 112 1.31 -22.82 -3.59
C THR A 112 1.85 -21.61 -2.81
N THR A 113 1.99 -20.44 -3.45
CA THR A 113 2.45 -19.20 -2.80
C THR A 113 1.37 -18.67 -1.85
N CYS A 114 1.78 -17.98 -0.78
CA CYS A 114 0.87 -17.34 0.18
C CYS A 114 -0.19 -16.47 -0.56
N PRO A 115 -1.49 -16.61 -0.23
CA PRO A 115 -2.56 -15.90 -0.93
C PRO A 115 -2.45 -14.37 -0.82
N LEU A 116 -1.89 -13.84 0.27
CA LEU A 116 -1.63 -12.41 0.40
C LEU A 116 -0.65 -11.90 -0.68
N ILE A 117 0.40 -12.67 -0.97
CA ILE A 117 1.39 -12.30 -2.00
C ILE A 117 0.75 -12.39 -3.39
N LYS A 118 0.01 -13.47 -3.64
CA LYS A 118 -0.73 -13.66 -4.90
C LYS A 118 -1.73 -12.53 -5.13
N ALA A 119 -2.51 -12.16 -4.12
CA ALA A 119 -3.45 -11.07 -4.21
C ALA A 119 -2.76 -9.72 -4.44
N SER A 120 -1.64 -9.43 -3.77
CA SER A 120 -0.92 -8.15 -3.96
C SER A 120 -0.35 -8.01 -5.37
N ILE A 121 0.25 -9.08 -5.92
CA ILE A 121 0.72 -9.12 -7.31
C ILE A 121 -0.47 -9.03 -8.28
N GLY A 122 -1.53 -9.81 -8.05
CA GLY A 122 -2.74 -9.78 -8.87
C GLY A 122 -3.43 -8.41 -8.89
N ALA A 123 -3.45 -7.69 -7.77
CA ALA A 123 -4.00 -6.35 -7.67
C ALA A 123 -3.27 -5.33 -8.58
N ARG A 124 -1.93 -5.44 -8.66
CA ARG A 124 -1.09 -4.59 -9.51
C ARG A 124 -1.21 -4.96 -10.99
N PHE A 125 -0.94 -6.24 -11.32
CA PHE A 125 -0.89 -6.72 -12.70
C PHE A 125 -2.27 -6.83 -13.35
N GLY A 126 -3.30 -7.15 -12.57
CA GLY A 126 -4.69 -7.10 -13.02
C GLY A 126 -5.21 -5.68 -13.23
N ARG A 127 -4.48 -4.65 -12.77
CA ARG A 127 -4.86 -3.23 -12.85
C ARG A 127 -6.25 -2.95 -12.25
N THR A 128 -6.60 -3.64 -11.17
CA THR A 128 -7.92 -3.51 -10.52
C THR A 128 -7.85 -2.92 -9.11
N CYS A 129 -6.67 -2.49 -8.64
CA CYS A 129 -6.56 -1.76 -7.37
C CYS A 129 -6.07 -0.33 -7.64
N PRO A 130 -6.88 0.71 -7.36
CA PRO A 130 -6.47 2.10 -7.62
C PRO A 130 -5.26 2.50 -6.78
N TYR A 131 -5.19 2.09 -5.51
CA TYR A 131 -4.03 2.37 -4.64
C TYR A 131 -2.72 1.82 -5.22
N SER A 132 -2.77 0.61 -5.78
CA SER A 132 -1.62 0.01 -6.44
C SER A 132 -1.25 0.75 -7.73
N ARG A 133 -2.21 1.34 -8.46
CA ARG A 133 -1.91 2.17 -9.65
C ARG A 133 -1.35 3.53 -9.30
N ILE A 134 -1.74 4.08 -8.15
CA ILE A 134 -1.35 5.41 -7.67
C ILE A 134 0.08 5.42 -7.09
N ALA A 135 0.51 4.37 -6.40
CA ALA A 135 1.80 4.34 -5.71
C ALA A 135 3.00 4.67 -6.63
N ASP A 136 3.81 5.66 -6.23
CA ASP A 136 5.01 6.11 -6.95
C ASP A 136 6.23 5.20 -6.69
N LEU A 137 6.31 4.65 -5.47
CA LEU A 137 7.38 3.74 -5.05
C LEU A 137 6.79 2.61 -4.21
N PHE A 138 7.19 1.37 -4.52
CA PHE A 138 6.86 0.19 -3.73
C PHE A 138 8.04 -0.17 -2.83
N VAL A 139 7.90 0.07 -1.54
CA VAL A 139 8.88 -0.30 -0.53
C VAL A 139 8.57 -1.71 -0.04
N CYS A 140 9.46 -2.60 -0.42
CA CYS A 140 9.36 -4.04 -0.25
C CYS A 140 10.43 -4.51 0.73
N GLU A 141 10.32 -5.76 1.18
CA GLU A 141 11.21 -6.28 2.20
C GLU A 141 11.56 -7.76 2.01
N ASN A 142 12.71 -8.18 2.52
CA ASN A 142 13.21 -9.56 2.41
C ASN A 142 12.77 -10.51 3.55
N THR A 143 11.53 -10.37 4.04
CA THR A 143 11.03 -11.14 5.20
C THR A 143 10.82 -12.62 4.92
N CYS A 144 9.79 -12.97 4.14
CA CYS A 144 9.52 -14.36 3.74
C CYS A 144 10.01 -14.61 2.32
N ASP A 145 10.32 -15.86 1.99
CA ASP A 145 10.87 -16.21 0.68
C ASP A 145 9.92 -15.84 -0.47
N GLY A 146 8.62 -16.04 -0.28
CA GLY A 146 7.62 -15.69 -1.28
C GLY A 146 7.63 -14.19 -1.61
N LYS A 147 7.69 -13.33 -0.58
CA LYS A 147 7.71 -11.87 -0.77
C LYS A 147 9.01 -11.46 -1.44
N LYS A 148 10.15 -11.87 -0.87
CA LYS A 148 11.50 -11.60 -1.40
C LYS A 148 11.61 -11.85 -2.89
N LYS A 149 11.06 -12.98 -3.38
CA LYS A 149 11.07 -13.34 -4.80
C LYS A 149 9.96 -12.66 -5.62
N ALA A 150 8.79 -12.42 -5.05
CA ALA A 150 7.70 -11.71 -5.73
C ALA A 150 8.05 -10.24 -6.06
N TRP A 151 8.91 -9.61 -5.26
CA TRP A 151 9.36 -8.23 -5.51
C TRP A 151 10.20 -8.09 -6.78
N GLU A 152 10.93 -9.14 -7.17
CA GLU A 152 11.65 -9.16 -8.45
C GLU A 152 10.68 -9.12 -9.63
N ILE A 153 9.53 -9.79 -9.51
CA ILE A 153 8.44 -9.74 -10.51
C ILE A 153 7.77 -8.36 -10.49
N LEU A 154 7.47 -7.82 -9.30
CA LEU A 154 6.86 -6.49 -9.17
C LEU A 154 7.74 -5.39 -9.78
N ALA A 155 9.06 -5.52 -9.68
CA ALA A 155 10.03 -4.57 -10.23
C ALA A 155 10.03 -4.50 -11.77
N GLU A 156 9.42 -5.47 -12.46
CA GLU A 156 9.23 -5.42 -13.92
C GLU A 156 8.17 -4.39 -14.35
N ASP A 157 7.24 -4.02 -13.45
CA ASP A 157 6.11 -3.12 -13.75
C ASP A 157 6.13 -1.81 -12.94
N ALA A 158 6.84 -1.75 -11.81
CA ALA A 158 6.84 -0.58 -10.94
C ALA A 158 8.21 -0.31 -10.27
N PRO A 159 8.50 0.95 -9.89
CA PRO A 159 9.67 1.25 -9.05
C PRO A 159 9.59 0.53 -7.71
N VAL A 160 10.60 -0.29 -7.41
CA VAL A 160 10.71 -1.04 -6.15
C VAL A 160 11.98 -0.62 -5.41
N TYR A 161 11.86 -0.45 -4.10
CA TYR A 161 12.99 -0.35 -3.17
C TYR A 161 12.89 -1.47 -2.16
N VAL A 162 13.91 -2.33 -2.06
CA VAL A 162 13.89 -3.48 -1.14
C VAL A 162 14.73 -3.16 0.09
N MET A 163 14.11 -3.19 1.26
CA MET A 163 14.80 -3.12 2.56
C MET A 163 15.31 -4.51 2.97
N ASP A 164 16.59 -4.59 3.35
CA ASP A 164 17.22 -5.79 3.90
C ASP A 164 17.05 -5.86 5.42
N ILE A 165 15.94 -6.45 5.87
CA ILE A 165 15.65 -6.66 7.28
C ILE A 165 16.49 -7.84 7.81
N PRO A 166 17.27 -7.64 8.89
CA PRO A 166 18.05 -8.72 9.46
C PRO A 166 17.16 -9.79 10.11
N GLN A 167 17.61 -11.04 10.07
CA GLN A 167 16.85 -12.18 10.58
C GLN A 167 17.08 -12.43 12.09
N MET A 168 17.89 -11.62 12.74
CA MET A 168 18.25 -11.73 14.16
C MET A 168 18.34 -10.35 14.81
N LYS A 169 18.43 -10.31 16.14
CA LYS A 169 18.42 -9.09 16.96
C LYS A 169 19.70 -8.94 17.79
N ARG A 170 20.86 -9.20 17.18
CA ARG A 170 22.17 -9.01 17.81
C ARG A 170 22.66 -7.60 17.51
N GLU A 171 23.70 -7.14 18.19
CA GLU A 171 24.27 -5.80 17.99
C GLU A 171 24.58 -5.50 16.51
N ARG A 172 25.26 -6.43 15.81
CA ARG A 172 25.54 -6.30 14.37
C ARG A 172 24.29 -6.17 13.50
N ASP A 173 23.19 -6.80 13.92
CA ASP A 173 21.95 -6.82 13.15
C ASP A 173 21.22 -5.49 13.33
N PHE A 174 21.28 -4.88 14.52
CA PHE A 174 20.81 -3.52 14.75
C PHE A 174 21.62 -2.47 13.98
N LEU A 175 22.95 -2.65 13.88
CA LEU A 175 23.80 -1.78 13.07
C LEU A 175 23.43 -1.88 11.59
N HIS A 176 23.28 -3.09 11.06
CA HIS A 176 22.81 -3.32 9.69
C HIS A 176 21.45 -2.68 9.43
N TRP A 177 20.47 -2.90 10.31
CA TRP A 177 19.15 -2.29 10.16
C TRP A 177 19.19 -0.77 10.19
N LYS A 178 20.02 -0.18 11.06
CA LYS A 178 20.22 1.27 11.10
C LYS A 178 20.76 1.79 9.76
N ASP A 179 21.71 1.09 9.14
CA ASP A 179 22.28 1.49 7.86
C ASP A 179 21.23 1.39 6.72
N GLU A 180 20.36 0.36 6.75
CA GLU A 180 19.21 0.25 5.84
C GLU A 180 18.21 1.42 6.00
N LEU A 181 17.97 1.88 7.23
CA LEU A 181 17.13 3.06 7.47
C LEU A 181 17.72 4.34 6.86
N TYR A 182 19.06 4.50 6.90
CA TYR A 182 19.73 5.64 6.25
C TYR A 182 19.63 5.56 4.73
N GLY A 183 19.83 4.38 4.14
CA GLY A 183 19.64 4.17 2.70
C GLY A 183 18.19 4.45 2.27
N TYR A 184 17.22 4.05 3.07
CA TYR A 184 15.81 4.31 2.79
C TYR A 184 15.47 5.80 2.89
N LYS A 185 15.99 6.48 3.92
CA LYS A 185 15.92 7.95 4.03
C LYS A 185 16.46 8.61 2.76
N GLU A 186 17.65 8.23 2.29
CA GLU A 186 18.23 8.80 1.07
C GLU A 186 17.34 8.59 -0.15
N LYS A 187 16.76 7.39 -0.30
CA LYS A 187 15.83 7.11 -1.40
C LYS A 187 14.57 7.98 -1.33
N LEU A 188 14.02 8.19 -0.13
CA LEU A 188 12.86 9.06 0.06
C LEU A 188 13.21 10.51 -0.30
N GLU A 189 14.34 11.04 0.18
CA GLU A 189 14.79 12.39 -0.16
C GLU A 189 15.01 12.56 -1.68
N GLU A 190 15.50 11.53 -2.37
CA GLU A 190 15.67 11.52 -3.82
C GLU A 190 14.34 11.67 -4.56
N ILE A 191 13.32 10.87 -4.20
CA ILE A 191 12.05 10.85 -4.95
C ILE A 191 11.12 12.01 -4.60
N THR A 192 11.21 12.54 -3.38
CA THR A 192 10.38 13.68 -2.94
C THR A 192 11.06 15.02 -3.19
N GLY A 193 12.39 15.05 -3.29
CA GLY A 193 13.16 16.29 -3.30
C GLY A 193 13.24 17.00 -1.95
N ASN A 194 12.66 16.42 -0.89
CA ASN A 194 12.62 17.01 0.44
C ASN A 194 13.71 16.40 1.32
N LYS A 195 14.38 17.21 2.14
CA LYS A 195 15.30 16.72 3.17
C LYS A 195 14.53 16.31 4.42
N ILE A 196 14.83 15.14 4.96
CA ILE A 196 14.32 14.70 6.26
C ILE A 196 15.20 15.34 7.33
N THR A 197 14.63 16.29 8.09
CA THR A 197 15.32 16.98 9.18
C THR A 197 14.99 16.33 10.52
N GLU A 198 15.72 16.72 11.57
CA GLU A 198 15.40 16.28 12.93
C GLU A 198 13.98 16.70 13.33
N GLU A 199 13.58 17.93 12.97
CA GLU A 199 12.26 18.47 13.26
C GLU A 199 11.16 17.71 12.52
N SER A 200 11.30 17.51 11.19
CA SER A 200 10.27 16.80 10.41
C SER A 200 10.14 15.35 10.83
N LEU A 201 11.26 14.69 11.18
CA LEU A 201 11.25 13.33 11.69
C LEU A 201 10.58 13.25 13.07
N LYS A 202 10.86 14.20 13.97
CA LYS A 202 10.24 14.25 15.29
C LYS A 202 8.72 14.46 15.20
N GLU A 203 8.28 15.34 14.31
CA GLU A 203 6.86 15.56 14.05
C GLU A 203 6.19 14.28 13.51
N ALA A 204 6.79 13.63 12.50
CA ALA A 204 6.28 12.39 11.95
C ALA A 204 6.20 11.25 12.98
N ILE A 205 7.23 11.08 13.82
CA ILE A 205 7.22 10.10 14.93
C ILE A 205 6.09 10.40 15.91
N HIS A 206 5.83 11.67 16.22
CA HIS A 206 4.73 12.02 17.09
C HIS A 206 3.38 11.69 16.44
N THR A 207 3.19 12.04 15.17
CA THR A 207 1.97 11.71 14.41
C THR A 207 1.67 10.22 14.37
N VAL A 208 2.68 9.36 14.19
CA VAL A 208 2.48 7.90 14.12
C VAL A 208 2.19 7.26 15.49
N ASN A 209 2.63 7.90 16.58
CA ASN A 209 2.44 7.38 17.94
C ASN A 209 1.12 7.80 18.62
N GLU A 210 0.36 8.72 18.02
CA GLU A 210 -0.97 9.18 18.49
C GLU A 210 -2.11 8.34 17.87
#